data_AF-F3G6S6-F1
#
_entry.id   AF-F3G6S6-F1
#
_cell.length_a   1.000
_cell.length_b   1.000
_cell.length_c   1.000
_cell.angle_alpha   90.00
_cell.angle_beta   90.00
_cell.angle_gamma   90.00
#
_symmetry.space_group_name_H-M   'P 1'
#
loop_
_entity.id
_entity.type
_entity.pdbx_description
1 polymer ?
#
loop_
_entity_poly.entity_id
_entity_poly.type
_entity_poly.pdbx_seq_one_letter_code
_entity_poly.pdbx_strand_id
1 'polypeptide(L)'
;SPLERAGQMLGKDLRDLDDEIIRREEWMCAQALTTGKVRVLGDGVDDTIDFLMANDHKITLGTGQWGSDDSDPIGNLRAWKRKIAKDSGRTANTAALSGEALDAFQSNLTVIKQLNTRRVDMGLIKPEELPDGVTYLGYLNDPGVDLYGYDEWYLDDEGDEQPMIPAGGLILGATSTRNAMLYGAIQDLEAIESGLVEAARFPKSWTTQEPSARWLKLQSAALAGLLEPDAFIYAKVV
;
A
#
# COMPACT_ATOMS: atom_id res chain seq x y z
N SER A 1 12.90 -7.38 38.33
CA SER A 1 13.87 -8.50 38.41
C SER A 1 14.54 -8.72 37.04
N PRO A 2 15.65 -9.48 36.93
CA PRO A 2 16.20 -9.87 35.63
C PRO A 2 15.19 -10.63 34.75
N LEU A 3 14.32 -11.43 35.35
CA LEU A 3 13.28 -12.19 34.65
C LEU A 3 12.20 -11.28 34.04
N GLU A 4 11.78 -10.23 34.76
CA GLU A 4 10.84 -9.23 34.23
C GLU A 4 11.42 -8.48 33.03
N ARG A 5 12.70 -8.11 33.08
CA ARG A 5 13.39 -7.45 31.96
C ARG A 5 13.47 -8.36 30.73
N ALA A 6 13.79 -9.63 30.93
CA ALA A 6 13.80 -10.61 29.83
C ALA A 6 12.42 -10.79 29.21
N GLY A 7 11.34 -10.79 30.02
CA GLY A 7 9.96 -10.83 29.51
C GLY A 7 9.58 -9.58 28.71
N GLN A 8 9.99 -8.40 29.16
CA GLN A 8 9.77 -7.14 28.43
C GLN A 8 10.50 -7.11 27.08
N MET A 9 11.75 -7.57 27.04
CA MET A 9 12.52 -7.68 25.80
C MET A 9 11.85 -8.66 24.83
N LEU A 10 11.49 -9.85 25.29
CA LEU A 10 10.80 -10.84 24.46
C LEU A 10 9.52 -10.29 23.82
N GLY A 11 8.71 -9.55 24.60
CA GLY A 11 7.50 -8.93 24.10
C GLY A 11 7.75 -7.76 23.15
N LYS A 12 8.90 -7.08 23.26
CA LYS A 12 9.34 -6.07 22.30
C LYS A 12 9.79 -6.73 21.00
N ASP A 13 10.70 -7.70 21.09
CA ASP A 13 11.25 -8.40 19.93
C ASP A 13 10.15 -9.08 19.11
N LEU A 14 9.12 -9.63 19.76
CA LEU A 14 7.94 -10.18 19.09
C LEU A 14 7.14 -9.13 18.30
N ARG A 15 7.02 -7.91 18.82
CA ARG A 15 6.33 -6.81 18.11
C ARG A 15 7.17 -6.33 16.94
N ASP A 16 8.46 -6.13 17.16
CA ASP A 16 9.39 -5.69 16.12
C ASP A 16 9.37 -6.68 14.93
N LEU A 17 9.38 -7.99 15.20
CA LEU A 17 9.25 -9.03 14.16
C LEU A 17 7.88 -9.02 13.44
N ASP A 18 6.80 -8.69 14.14
CA ASP A 18 5.47 -8.60 13.52
C ASP A 18 5.36 -7.36 12.63
N ASP A 19 5.91 -6.23 13.08
CA ASP A 19 5.99 -4.97 12.34
C ASP A 19 6.82 -5.15 11.05
N GLU A 20 7.92 -5.90 11.09
CA GLU A 20 8.72 -6.26 9.91
C GLU A 20 7.88 -7.03 8.86
N ILE A 21 7.04 -7.97 9.31
CA ILE A 21 6.17 -8.72 8.41
C ILE A 21 5.08 -7.80 7.84
N ILE A 22 4.45 -6.96 8.68
CA ILE A 22 3.43 -5.99 8.23
C ILE A 22 4.03 -5.03 7.18
N ARG A 23 5.24 -4.52 7.41
CA ARG A 23 5.97 -3.68 6.46
C ARG A 23 6.18 -4.38 5.11
N ARG A 24 6.51 -5.67 5.13
CA ARG A 24 6.66 -6.47 3.92
C ARG A 24 5.33 -6.70 3.20
N GLU A 25 4.25 -6.94 3.94
CA GLU A 25 2.89 -7.06 3.39
C GLU A 25 2.44 -5.76 2.71
N GLU A 26 2.69 -4.62 3.35
CA GLU A 26 2.38 -3.29 2.81
C GLU A 26 3.18 -3.02 1.53
N TRP A 27 4.48 -3.34 1.53
CA TRP A 27 5.31 -3.26 0.34
C TRP A 27 4.76 -4.11 -0.82
N MET A 28 4.34 -5.35 -0.54
CA MET A 28 3.73 -6.22 -1.56
C MET A 28 2.44 -5.61 -2.13
N CYS A 29 1.58 -5.04 -1.28
CA CYS A 29 0.37 -4.34 -1.70
C CYS A 29 0.71 -3.14 -2.58
N ALA A 30 1.65 -2.30 -2.18
CA ALA A 30 2.10 -1.14 -2.96
C ALA A 30 2.65 -1.55 -4.33
N GLN A 31 3.50 -2.57 -4.40
CA GLN A 31 4.04 -3.09 -5.66
C GLN A 31 2.94 -3.66 -6.57
N ALA A 32 2.00 -4.44 -6.00
CA ALA A 32 0.88 -4.99 -6.75
C ALA A 32 -0.01 -3.90 -7.34
N LEU A 33 -0.33 -2.86 -6.56
CA LEU A 33 -1.22 -1.77 -6.98
C LEU A 33 -0.58 -0.80 -7.98
N THR A 34 0.74 -0.63 -7.93
CA THR A 34 1.48 0.30 -8.81
C THR A 34 1.92 -0.35 -10.10
N THR A 35 2.49 -1.57 -10.03
CA THR A 35 3.08 -2.25 -11.18
C THR A 35 2.20 -3.38 -11.74
N GLY A 36 1.21 -3.85 -10.97
CA GLY A 36 0.48 -5.08 -11.27
C GLY A 36 1.28 -6.36 -11.03
N LYS A 37 2.46 -6.26 -10.41
CA LYS A 37 3.39 -7.37 -10.20
C LYS A 37 4.00 -7.32 -8.80
N VAL A 38 4.37 -8.48 -8.28
CA VAL A 38 5.14 -8.60 -7.04
C VAL A 38 6.26 -9.61 -7.25
N ARG A 39 7.50 -9.20 -6.98
CA ARG A 39 8.64 -10.12 -6.91
C ARG A 39 8.69 -10.75 -5.53
N VAL A 40 8.61 -12.08 -5.47
CA VAL A 40 8.68 -12.85 -4.25
C VAL A 40 10.05 -13.48 -4.16
N LEU A 41 10.84 -13.00 -3.20
CA LEU A 41 12.11 -13.58 -2.80
C LEU A 41 11.95 -14.32 -1.48
N GLY A 42 12.37 -15.58 -1.43
CA GLY A 42 12.34 -16.43 -0.24
C GLY A 42 13.23 -17.65 -0.38
N ASP A 43 13.19 -18.53 0.61
CA ASP A 43 14.01 -19.75 0.65
C ASP A 43 13.69 -20.66 -0.55
N GLY A 44 14.57 -20.66 -1.55
CA GLY A 44 14.42 -21.46 -2.77
C GLY A 44 13.41 -20.91 -3.79
N VAL A 45 12.93 -19.66 -3.62
CA VAL A 45 12.00 -19.00 -4.53
C VAL A 45 12.50 -17.60 -4.87
N ASP A 46 12.66 -17.33 -6.16
CA ASP A 46 12.81 -15.98 -6.73
C ASP A 46 11.96 -15.95 -8.00
N ASP A 47 10.71 -15.49 -7.84
CA ASP A 47 9.75 -15.45 -8.94
C ASP A 47 8.95 -14.15 -8.92
N THR A 48 8.45 -13.75 -10.08
CA THR A 48 7.61 -12.57 -10.24
C THR A 48 6.19 -12.99 -10.56
N ILE A 49 5.29 -12.67 -9.64
CA ILE A 49 3.86 -12.88 -9.82
C ILE A 49 3.31 -11.68 -10.60
N ASP A 50 2.77 -11.95 -11.79
CA ASP A 50 2.08 -10.95 -12.61
C ASP A 50 0.56 -11.14 -12.46
N PHE A 51 -0.12 -10.15 -11.87
CA PHE A 51 -1.58 -10.16 -11.70
C PHE A 51 -2.32 -9.80 -12.98
N LEU A 52 -1.60 -9.57 -14.08
CA LEU A 52 -2.16 -9.25 -15.40
C LEU A 52 -2.97 -7.94 -15.41
N MET A 53 -2.61 -6.99 -14.55
CA MET A 53 -3.18 -5.64 -14.58
C MET A 53 -2.97 -5.02 -15.96
N ALA A 54 -4.06 -4.58 -16.57
CA ALA A 54 -4.05 -4.05 -17.93
C ALA A 54 -3.08 -2.85 -18.07
N ASN A 55 -2.35 -2.79 -19.18
CA ASN A 55 -1.35 -1.73 -19.39
C ASN A 55 -1.97 -0.33 -19.44
N ASP A 56 -3.22 -0.20 -19.89
CA ASP A 56 -3.93 1.07 -19.90
C ASP A 56 -4.48 1.48 -18.52
N HIS A 57 -4.30 0.65 -17.48
CA HIS A 57 -4.45 1.00 -16.07
C HIS A 57 -3.14 1.48 -15.42
N LYS A 58 -2.02 1.47 -16.18
CA LYS A 58 -0.69 1.94 -15.75
C LYS A 58 -0.34 3.20 -16.54
N ILE A 59 -0.84 4.33 -16.06
CA ILE A 59 -0.87 5.58 -16.80
C ILE A 59 0.39 6.40 -16.49
N THR A 60 0.97 7.04 -17.50
CA THR A 60 2.00 8.07 -17.33
C THR A 60 1.61 9.27 -18.17
N LEU A 61 1.42 10.43 -17.54
CA LEU A 61 1.05 11.66 -18.22
C LEU A 61 2.27 12.24 -18.95
N GLY A 62 2.24 12.20 -20.29
CA GLY A 62 3.24 12.90 -21.12
C GLY A 62 2.92 14.38 -21.37
N THR A 63 1.64 14.77 -21.21
CA THR A 63 1.14 16.15 -21.36
C THR A 63 0.07 16.41 -20.30
N GLY A 64 -0.06 17.65 -19.81
CA GLY A 64 -1.05 17.98 -18.77
C GLY A 64 -0.71 17.34 -17.41
N GLN A 65 0.58 17.16 -17.13
CA GLN A 65 1.09 16.81 -15.80
C GLN A 65 0.59 17.83 -14.78
N TRP A 66 0.28 17.41 -13.56
CA TRP A 66 -0.48 18.23 -12.61
C TRP A 66 0.23 19.51 -12.16
N GLY A 67 1.56 19.56 -12.31
CA GLY A 67 2.36 20.77 -12.11
C GLY A 67 2.35 21.77 -13.29
N SER A 68 1.67 21.46 -14.40
CA SER A 68 1.57 22.34 -15.58
C SER A 68 0.27 23.14 -15.61
N ASP A 69 0.29 24.33 -16.21
CA ASP A 69 -0.84 25.26 -16.24
C ASP A 69 -2.08 24.70 -16.98
N ASP A 70 -1.87 23.84 -17.98
CA ASP A 70 -2.93 23.25 -18.81
C ASP A 70 -3.53 21.96 -18.21
N SER A 71 -3.16 21.60 -16.98
CA SER A 71 -3.61 20.36 -16.37
C SER A 71 -5.01 20.45 -15.74
N ASP A 72 -5.74 19.34 -15.83
CA ASP A 72 -7.05 19.14 -15.20
C ASP A 72 -7.04 17.89 -14.32
N PRO A 73 -6.53 17.98 -13.07
CA PRO A 73 -6.47 16.84 -12.15
C PRO A 73 -7.85 16.22 -11.86
N ILE A 74 -8.89 17.05 -11.72
CA ILE A 74 -10.25 16.59 -11.45
C ILE A 74 -10.83 15.87 -12.68
N GLY A 75 -10.57 16.39 -13.89
CA GLY A 75 -10.90 15.74 -15.16
C GLY A 75 -10.23 14.37 -15.31
N ASN A 76 -8.95 14.28 -14.96
CA ASN A 76 -8.19 13.03 -14.97
C ASN A 76 -8.81 11.99 -14.03
N LEU A 77 -9.03 12.34 -12.75
CA LEU A 77 -9.66 11.44 -11.79
C LEU A 77 -11.05 10.96 -12.26
N ARG A 78 -11.84 11.84 -12.89
CA ARG A 78 -13.15 11.48 -13.45
C ARG A 78 -13.02 10.53 -14.64
N ALA A 79 -12.04 10.71 -15.51
CA ALA A 79 -11.77 9.81 -16.63
C ALA A 79 -11.33 8.42 -16.13
N TRP A 80 -10.38 8.38 -15.20
CA TRP A 80 -9.86 7.13 -14.64
C TRP A 80 -10.90 6.36 -13.83
N LYS A 81 -11.72 7.05 -13.03
CA LYS A 81 -12.86 6.44 -12.33
C LYS A 81 -13.84 5.78 -13.30
N ARG A 82 -14.16 6.43 -14.44
CA ARG A 82 -15.03 5.84 -15.48
C ARG A 82 -14.40 4.63 -16.16
N LYS A 83 -13.07 4.64 -16.35
CA LYS A 83 -12.34 3.50 -16.89
C LYS A 83 -12.39 2.30 -15.95
N ILE A 84 -12.07 2.49 -14.67
CA ILE A 84 -12.19 1.45 -13.64
C ILE A 84 -13.59 0.85 -13.63
N ALA A 85 -14.64 1.69 -13.67
CA ALA A 85 -16.02 1.23 -13.70
C ALA A 85 -16.36 0.43 -14.96
N LYS A 86 -15.81 0.79 -16.11
CA LYS A 86 -16.03 0.08 -17.37
C LYS A 86 -15.37 -1.30 -17.37
N ASP A 87 -14.13 -1.37 -16.88
CA ASP A 87 -13.29 -2.56 -17.08
C ASP A 87 -13.46 -3.58 -15.94
N SER A 88 -13.72 -3.11 -14.70
CA SER A 88 -13.90 -3.99 -13.52
C SER A 88 -15.34 -4.12 -13.03
N GLY A 89 -16.24 -3.23 -13.46
CA GLY A 89 -17.58 -3.12 -12.86
C GLY A 89 -17.60 -2.54 -11.44
N ARG A 90 -16.45 -2.07 -10.91
CA ARG A 90 -16.33 -1.42 -9.59
C ARG A 90 -16.24 0.09 -9.72
N THR A 91 -16.75 0.80 -8.73
CA THR A 91 -16.64 2.27 -8.69
C THR A 91 -15.48 2.68 -7.80
N ALA A 92 -14.46 3.29 -8.38
CA ALA A 92 -13.36 3.86 -7.60
C ALA A 92 -13.87 4.98 -6.68
N ASN A 93 -13.45 4.92 -5.42
CA ASN A 93 -13.90 5.80 -4.35
C ASN A 93 -12.74 6.35 -3.51
N THR A 94 -11.52 5.84 -3.68
CA THR A 94 -10.36 6.25 -2.89
C THR A 94 -9.16 6.45 -3.78
N ALA A 95 -8.41 7.53 -3.56
CA ALA A 95 -7.12 7.77 -4.17
C ALA A 95 -6.04 8.01 -3.10
N ALA A 96 -4.91 7.32 -3.25
CA ALA A 96 -3.69 7.53 -2.46
C ALA A 96 -2.62 8.19 -3.34
N LEU A 97 -2.13 9.35 -2.93
CA LEU A 97 -1.19 10.17 -3.68
C LEU A 97 0.16 10.18 -2.95
N SER A 98 1.25 10.06 -3.71
CA SER A 98 2.59 10.42 -3.21
C SER A 98 2.65 11.91 -2.86
N GLY A 99 3.56 12.32 -1.97
CA GLY A 99 3.75 13.72 -1.60
C GLY A 99 3.93 14.67 -2.80
N GLU A 100 4.71 14.27 -3.82
CA GLU A 100 4.87 15.11 -5.03
C GLU A 100 3.57 15.27 -5.83
N ALA A 101 2.80 14.18 -5.98
CA ALA A 101 1.50 14.25 -6.65
C ALA A 101 0.50 15.08 -5.83
N LEU A 102 0.62 15.04 -4.50
CA LEU A 102 -0.18 15.82 -3.57
C LEU A 102 0.10 17.32 -3.70
N ASP A 103 1.37 17.70 -3.67
CA ASP A 103 1.80 19.09 -3.80
C ASP A 103 1.39 19.67 -5.16
N ALA A 104 1.54 18.88 -6.22
CA ALA A 104 1.07 19.24 -7.56
C ALA A 104 -0.46 19.40 -7.61
N PHE A 105 -1.22 18.55 -6.91
CA PHE A 105 -2.67 18.65 -6.83
C PHE A 105 -3.13 19.91 -6.08
N GLN A 106 -2.52 20.21 -4.93
CA GLN A 106 -2.92 21.35 -4.09
C GLN A 106 -2.54 22.70 -4.70
N SER A 107 -1.39 22.78 -5.38
CA SER A 107 -0.91 24.01 -6.03
C SER A 107 -1.62 24.33 -7.36
N ASN A 108 -2.40 23.38 -7.89
CA ASN A 108 -3.03 23.52 -9.19
C ASN A 108 -4.15 24.58 -9.20
N LEU A 109 -4.02 25.57 -10.11
CA LEU A 109 -4.98 26.67 -10.22
C LEU A 109 -6.39 26.21 -10.61
N THR A 110 -6.53 25.16 -11.42
CA THR A 110 -7.83 24.59 -11.80
C THR A 110 -8.52 23.98 -10.60
N VAL A 111 -7.78 23.24 -9.77
CA VAL A 111 -8.27 22.66 -8.51
C VAL A 111 -8.71 23.77 -7.56
N ILE A 112 -7.84 24.75 -7.31
CA ILE A 112 -8.13 25.89 -6.42
C ILE A 112 -9.38 26.66 -6.87
N LYS A 113 -9.52 26.93 -8.18
CA LYS A 113 -10.69 27.63 -8.73
C LYS A 113 -11.97 26.81 -8.53
N GLN A 114 -11.95 25.52 -8.88
CA GLN A 114 -13.14 24.67 -8.78
C GLN A 114 -13.60 24.51 -7.32
N LEU A 115 -12.67 24.35 -6.37
CA LEU A 115 -12.97 24.28 -4.94
C LEU A 115 -13.54 25.60 -4.39
N ASN A 116 -12.99 26.75 -4.79
CA ASN A 116 -13.44 28.06 -4.32
C ASN A 116 -14.79 28.51 -4.90
N THR A 117 -15.06 28.23 -6.18
CA THR A 117 -16.31 28.66 -6.85
C THR A 117 -17.54 27.90 -6.36
N ARG A 118 -17.37 26.70 -5.78
CA ARG A 118 -18.46 25.80 -5.39
C ARG A 118 -18.52 25.55 -3.88
N ARG A 119 -18.35 26.61 -3.09
CA ARG A 119 -18.32 26.65 -1.60
C ARG A 119 -19.51 26.00 -0.84
N VAL A 120 -20.46 25.35 -1.51
CA VAL A 120 -21.60 24.68 -0.87
C VAL A 120 -21.66 23.17 -1.17
N ASP A 121 -21.01 22.64 -2.22
CA ASP A 121 -21.34 21.27 -2.66
C ASP A 121 -20.23 20.51 -3.42
N MET A 122 -18.94 20.79 -3.17
CA MET A 122 -17.82 20.04 -3.77
C MET A 122 -17.00 19.16 -2.80
N GLY A 123 -17.38 19.13 -1.53
CA GLY A 123 -16.76 18.29 -0.51
C GLY A 123 -15.83 19.08 0.43
N LEU A 124 -15.50 18.46 1.57
CA LEU A 124 -14.77 19.08 2.66
C LEU A 124 -13.30 18.64 2.59
N ILE A 125 -12.40 19.58 2.30
CA ILE A 125 -10.96 19.37 2.50
C ILE A 125 -10.66 19.74 3.96
N LYS A 126 -10.40 18.72 4.78
CA LYS A 126 -10.00 18.87 6.17
C LYS A 126 -8.86 17.89 6.42
N PRO A 127 -7.60 18.34 6.24
CA PRO A 127 -6.43 17.52 6.48
C PRO A 127 -6.48 16.94 7.90
N GLU A 128 -6.44 15.62 8.01
CA GLU A 128 -6.31 14.90 9.26
C GLU A 128 -5.12 13.95 9.12
N GLU A 129 -4.10 14.16 9.96
CA GLU A 129 -2.98 13.24 10.06
C GLU A 129 -3.47 11.96 10.71
N LEU A 130 -3.39 10.86 9.96
CA LEU A 130 -3.65 9.51 10.43
C LEU A 130 -2.30 8.88 10.85
N PRO A 131 -2.33 7.78 11.63
CA PRO A 131 -1.14 6.99 11.89
C PRO A 131 -0.45 6.54 10.58
N ASP A 132 0.84 6.22 10.69
CA ASP A 132 1.62 5.57 9.62
C ASP A 132 1.74 6.39 8.32
N GLY A 133 2.05 7.69 8.45
CA GLY A 133 2.43 8.53 7.32
C GLY A 133 1.29 8.86 6.34
N VAL A 134 0.04 8.57 6.74
CA VAL A 134 -1.15 8.85 5.93
C VAL A 134 -1.76 10.18 6.34
N THR A 135 -2.03 11.04 5.37
CA THR A 135 -2.80 12.27 5.58
C THR A 135 -4.12 12.16 4.83
N TYR A 136 -5.25 12.19 5.53
CA TYR A 136 -6.54 12.31 4.85
C TYR A 136 -6.76 13.75 4.44
N LEU A 137 -6.93 14.04 3.15
CA LEU A 137 -7.12 15.41 2.67
C LEU A 137 -8.58 15.83 2.73
N GLY A 138 -9.46 14.92 2.34
CA GLY A 138 -10.88 15.20 2.23
C GLY A 138 -11.54 14.47 1.08
N TYR A 139 -12.84 14.74 0.95
CA TYR A 139 -13.69 14.15 -0.06
C TYR A 139 -13.93 15.13 -1.21
N LEU A 140 -13.82 14.66 -2.45
CA LEU A 140 -14.26 15.39 -3.64
C LEU A 140 -15.66 14.89 -4.05
N ASN A 141 -16.70 15.73 -3.98
CA ASN A 141 -18.06 15.33 -4.38
C ASN A 141 -18.15 14.99 -5.89
N ASP A 142 -17.37 15.66 -6.72
CA ASP A 142 -17.15 15.32 -8.13
C ASP A 142 -15.63 15.12 -8.31
N PRO A 143 -15.14 13.88 -8.53
CA PRO A 143 -15.87 12.71 -9.03
C PRO A 143 -16.45 11.75 -7.97
N GLY A 144 -16.45 12.10 -6.69
CA GLY A 144 -16.91 11.23 -5.60
C GLY A 144 -15.80 10.30 -5.11
N VAL A 145 -14.68 10.88 -4.68
CA VAL A 145 -13.45 10.17 -4.31
C VAL A 145 -12.85 10.81 -3.05
N ASP A 146 -12.46 9.96 -2.10
CA ASP A 146 -11.66 10.32 -0.94
C ASP A 146 -10.16 10.40 -1.31
N LEU A 147 -9.51 11.50 -0.93
CA LEU A 147 -8.09 11.73 -1.21
C LEU A 147 -7.25 11.53 0.05
N TYR A 148 -6.17 10.75 -0.11
CA TYR A 148 -5.17 10.51 0.91
C TYR A 148 -3.79 10.86 0.35
N GLY A 149 -2.98 11.56 1.14
CA GLY A 149 -1.53 11.63 0.97
C GLY A 149 -0.90 10.43 1.68
N TYR A 150 0.08 9.81 1.05
CA TYR A 150 0.74 8.62 1.55
C TYR A 150 2.26 8.76 1.35
N ASP A 151 2.96 9.06 2.44
CA ASP A 151 4.39 9.39 2.46
C ASP A 151 5.19 8.39 3.29
N GLU A 152 4.95 7.10 3.07
CA GLU A 152 5.71 6.01 3.70
C GLU A 152 6.86 5.53 2.82
N TRP A 153 7.91 5.06 3.48
CA TRP A 153 9.19 4.67 2.88
C TRP A 153 9.57 3.25 3.29
N TYR A 154 10.30 2.56 2.42
CA TYR A 154 10.90 1.26 2.70
C TYR A 154 12.38 1.26 2.33
N LEU A 155 13.14 0.35 2.92
CA LEU A 155 14.51 0.07 2.53
C LEU A 155 14.49 -1.03 1.46
N ASP A 156 15.12 -0.78 0.32
CA ASP A 156 15.31 -1.79 -0.71
C ASP A 156 16.43 -2.79 -0.35
N ASP A 157 16.68 -3.75 -1.24
CA ASP A 157 17.67 -4.81 -1.03
C ASP A 157 19.11 -4.23 -1.03
N GLU A 158 19.31 -3.06 -1.62
CA GLU A 158 20.56 -2.30 -1.65
C GLU A 158 20.77 -1.41 -0.40
N GLY A 159 19.73 -1.22 0.40
CA GLY A 159 19.73 -0.41 1.61
C GLY A 159 19.41 1.07 1.37
N ASP A 160 18.89 1.43 0.19
CA ASP A 160 18.44 2.77 -0.14
C ASP A 160 16.96 2.96 0.25
N GLU A 161 16.62 4.15 0.72
CA GLU A 161 15.24 4.50 1.05
C GLU A 161 14.44 4.82 -0.22
N GLN A 162 13.35 4.09 -0.41
CA GLN A 162 12.44 4.26 -1.54
C GLN A 162 11.02 4.57 -1.04
N PRO A 163 10.26 5.47 -1.70
CA PRO A 163 8.88 5.70 -1.34
C PRO A 163 8.03 4.48 -1.76
N MET A 164 7.06 4.12 -0.91
CA MET A 164 6.13 3.01 -1.17
C MET A 164 5.27 3.26 -2.43
N ILE A 165 4.74 4.48 -2.58
CA ILE A 165 4.14 4.94 -3.84
C ILE A 165 5.23 5.73 -4.59
N PRO A 166 5.59 5.33 -5.83
CA PRO A 166 6.64 6.03 -6.55
C PRO A 166 6.35 7.53 -6.70
N ALA A 167 7.40 8.34 -6.58
CA ALA A 167 7.35 9.79 -6.64
C ALA A 167 6.57 10.32 -7.87
N GLY A 168 5.68 11.27 -7.63
CA GLY A 168 4.76 11.82 -8.64
C GLY A 168 3.64 10.86 -9.05
N GLY A 169 3.49 9.73 -8.36
CA GLY A 169 2.49 8.70 -8.59
C GLY A 169 1.26 8.84 -7.70
N LEU A 170 0.16 8.24 -8.15
CA LEU A 170 -1.03 7.99 -7.34
C LEU A 170 -1.67 6.65 -7.71
N ILE A 171 -2.40 6.09 -6.76
CA ILE A 171 -3.23 4.90 -6.92
C ILE A 171 -4.68 5.34 -6.76
N LEU A 172 -5.52 5.07 -7.75
CA LEU A 172 -6.97 5.25 -7.70
C LEU A 172 -7.63 3.86 -7.70
N GLY A 173 -8.44 3.57 -6.69
CA GLY A 173 -9.01 2.24 -6.51
C GLY A 173 -10.42 2.24 -5.92
N ALA A 174 -11.03 1.06 -5.96
CA ALA A 174 -12.29 0.79 -5.29
C ALA A 174 -12.05 0.00 -4.00
N THR A 175 -12.58 0.46 -2.87
CA THR A 175 -12.49 -0.29 -1.60
C THR A 175 -13.44 -1.48 -1.54
N SER A 176 -14.37 -1.61 -2.50
CA SER A 176 -15.36 -2.70 -2.59
C SER A 176 -14.86 -3.94 -3.34
N THR A 177 -13.55 -4.05 -3.54
CA THR A 177 -12.89 -5.19 -4.20
C THR A 177 -12.76 -6.38 -3.27
N ARG A 178 -12.58 -7.58 -3.84
CA ARG A 178 -12.38 -8.82 -3.07
C ARG A 178 -10.90 -9.17 -2.83
N ASN A 179 -9.99 -8.21 -3.03
CA ASN A 179 -8.57 -8.41 -2.78
C ASN A 179 -8.33 -8.75 -1.31
N ALA A 180 -7.33 -9.59 -1.05
CA ALA A 180 -7.03 -10.06 0.29
C ALA A 180 -5.56 -10.44 0.41
N MET A 181 -5.03 -10.36 1.63
CA MET A 181 -3.77 -11.03 1.96
C MET A 181 -4.03 -12.54 2.04
N LEU A 182 -3.25 -13.30 1.30
CA LEU A 182 -3.28 -14.75 1.28
C LEU A 182 -2.09 -15.27 2.09
N TYR A 183 -2.32 -16.30 2.90
CA TYR A 183 -1.28 -16.90 3.75
C TYR A 183 -1.08 -18.36 3.38
N GLY A 184 0.13 -18.69 2.94
CA GLY A 184 0.54 -20.06 2.67
C GLY A 184 0.76 -20.86 3.96
N ALA A 185 0.81 -22.18 3.81
CA ALA A 185 1.06 -23.07 4.94
C ALA A 185 2.51 -22.96 5.44
N ILE A 186 2.68 -22.86 6.76
CA ILE A 186 3.98 -22.81 7.42
C ILE A 186 4.66 -24.18 7.38
N GLN A 187 5.87 -24.24 6.85
CA GLN A 187 6.63 -25.48 6.62
C GLN A 187 7.51 -25.90 7.83
N ASP A 188 7.37 -25.26 8.99
CA ASP A 188 8.12 -25.64 10.19
C ASP A 188 7.57 -26.95 10.78
N LEU A 189 8.46 -27.85 11.19
CA LEU A 189 8.07 -29.15 11.74
C LEU A 189 7.12 -29.02 12.94
N GLU A 190 7.35 -28.04 13.82
CA GLU A 190 6.51 -27.81 15.01
C GLU A 190 5.13 -27.26 14.62
N ALA A 191 5.04 -26.47 13.54
CA ALA A 191 3.77 -26.04 12.98
C ALA A 191 2.99 -27.23 12.38
N ILE A 192 3.68 -28.12 11.68
CA ILE A 192 3.10 -29.34 11.09
C ILE A 192 2.60 -30.29 12.17
N GLU A 193 3.42 -30.55 13.19
CA GLU A 193 3.08 -31.47 14.30
C GLU A 193 1.95 -30.92 15.19
N SER A 194 1.89 -29.60 15.39
CA SER A 194 0.82 -28.96 16.16
C SER A 194 -0.49 -28.75 15.37
N GLY A 195 -0.47 -28.96 14.05
CA GLY A 195 -1.60 -28.70 13.17
C GLY A 195 -1.86 -27.21 12.91
N LEU A 196 -0.96 -26.31 13.33
CA LEU A 196 -1.03 -24.86 13.11
C LEU A 196 -0.37 -24.43 11.78
N VAL A 197 -0.55 -25.24 10.74
CA VAL A 197 0.05 -24.99 9.42
C VAL A 197 -0.60 -23.79 8.71
N GLU A 198 -1.89 -23.54 8.92
CA GLU A 198 -2.64 -22.42 8.31
C GLU A 198 -2.71 -21.24 9.29
N ALA A 199 -1.59 -20.55 9.49
CA ALA A 199 -1.49 -19.40 10.37
C ALA A 199 -0.89 -18.19 9.65
N ALA A 200 -1.46 -17.00 9.89
CA ALA A 200 -0.89 -15.75 9.39
C ALA A 200 0.44 -15.40 10.06
N ARG A 201 0.60 -15.81 11.32
CA ARG A 201 1.81 -15.65 12.13
C ARG A 201 2.03 -16.91 12.95
N PHE A 202 3.23 -17.49 12.86
CA PHE A 202 3.65 -18.62 13.67
C PHE A 202 4.86 -18.24 14.55
N PRO A 203 4.65 -17.91 15.83
CA PRO A 203 5.74 -17.58 16.75
C PRO A 203 6.39 -18.86 17.29
N LYS A 204 7.72 -18.86 17.36
CA LYS A 204 8.52 -19.96 17.90
C LYS A 204 9.65 -19.41 18.76
N SER A 205 9.88 -20.03 19.92
CA SER A 205 11.00 -19.68 20.79
C SER A 205 11.64 -20.93 21.36
N TRP A 206 12.98 -20.96 21.36
CA TRP A 206 13.77 -22.06 21.91
C TRP A 206 15.01 -21.52 22.61
N THR A 207 15.59 -22.33 23.51
CA THR A 207 16.82 -21.97 24.24
C THR A 207 17.98 -22.83 23.78
N THR A 208 19.13 -22.22 23.52
CA THR A 208 20.41 -22.91 23.29
C THR A 208 21.22 -22.87 24.58
N GLN A 209 21.92 -23.95 24.91
CA GLN A 209 22.74 -24.00 26.14
C GLN A 209 24.08 -23.28 25.98
N GLU A 210 24.75 -23.43 24.82
CA GLU A 210 26.06 -22.83 24.56
C GLU A 210 26.12 -22.26 23.13
N PRO A 211 26.15 -20.91 22.95
CA PRO A 211 26.00 -19.90 23.98
C PRO A 211 24.59 -19.94 24.61
N SER A 212 24.51 -19.59 25.90
CA SER A 212 23.24 -19.54 26.64
C SER A 212 22.40 -18.38 26.15
N ALA A 213 21.45 -18.66 25.26
CA ALA A 213 20.61 -17.68 24.60
C ALA A 213 19.20 -18.23 24.36
N ARG A 214 18.20 -17.35 24.41
CA ARG A 214 16.85 -17.63 23.91
C ARG A 214 16.74 -17.03 22.52
N TRP A 215 16.33 -17.87 21.58
CA TRP A 215 15.99 -17.45 20.23
C TRP A 215 14.49 -17.22 20.12
N LEU A 216 14.14 -16.34 19.21
CA LEU A 216 12.78 -16.02 18.84
C LEU A 216 12.71 -15.99 17.32
N LYS A 217 11.64 -16.55 16.76
CA LYS A 217 11.35 -16.54 15.34
C LYS A 217 9.85 -16.31 15.16
N LEU A 218 9.48 -15.45 14.22
CA LEU A 218 8.11 -15.30 13.77
C LEU A 218 8.08 -15.67 12.29
N GLN A 219 7.23 -16.62 11.91
CA GLN A 219 7.11 -17.07 10.53
C GLN A 219 5.77 -16.63 9.94
N SER A 220 5.81 -16.15 8.70
CA SER A 220 4.65 -15.84 7.88
C SER A 220 4.96 -16.19 6.43
N ALA A 221 3.96 -16.66 5.70
CA ALA A 221 4.04 -16.93 4.26
C ALA A 221 2.98 -16.10 3.52
N ALA A 222 3.07 -14.77 3.68
CA ALA A 222 2.09 -13.84 3.15
C ALA A 222 2.30 -13.55 1.65
N LEU A 223 1.20 -13.31 0.93
CA LEU A 223 1.18 -12.81 -0.44
C LEU A 223 -0.02 -11.88 -0.63
N ALA A 224 0.22 -10.70 -1.21
CA ALA A 224 -0.85 -9.78 -1.58
C ALA A 224 -1.66 -10.35 -2.76
N GLY A 225 -2.91 -10.75 -2.51
CA GLY A 225 -3.82 -11.28 -3.54
C GLY A 225 -4.58 -10.17 -4.24
N LEU A 226 -4.03 -9.65 -5.36
CA LEU A 226 -4.72 -8.70 -6.24
C LEU A 226 -5.64 -9.46 -7.21
N LEU A 227 -6.84 -9.81 -6.74
CA LEU A 227 -7.83 -10.61 -7.47
C LEU A 227 -8.63 -9.81 -8.50
N GLU A 228 -8.80 -8.50 -8.27
CA GLU A 228 -9.51 -7.58 -9.17
C GLU A 228 -8.55 -6.45 -9.61
N PRO A 229 -7.50 -6.75 -10.39
CA PRO A 229 -6.46 -5.77 -10.76
C PRO A 229 -7.01 -4.58 -11.55
N ASP A 230 -8.00 -4.80 -12.42
CA ASP A 230 -8.62 -3.74 -13.22
C ASP A 230 -9.52 -2.81 -12.37
N ALA A 231 -9.74 -3.11 -11.09
CA ALA A 231 -10.42 -2.21 -10.16
C ALA A 231 -9.53 -1.06 -9.67
N PHE A 232 -8.26 -1.03 -10.12
CA PHE A 232 -7.25 -0.04 -9.75
C PHE A 232 -6.64 0.59 -10.99
N ILE A 233 -6.16 1.82 -10.83
CA ILE A 233 -5.30 2.52 -11.78
C ILE A 233 -4.14 3.10 -10.99
N TYR A 234 -2.93 2.89 -11.52
CA TYR A 234 -1.77 3.66 -11.12
C TYR A 234 -1.52 4.74 -12.18
N ALA A 235 -1.30 5.97 -11.75
CA ALA A 235 -1.00 7.08 -12.64
C ALA A 235 0.21 7.88 -12.14
N LYS A 236 1.22 8.03 -13.00
CA LYS A 236 2.30 9.02 -12.82
C LYS A 236 1.86 10.35 -13.40
N VAL A 237 1.73 11.36 -12.54
CA VAL A 237 1.09 12.65 -12.84
C VAL A 237 2.03 13.85 -12.78
N VAL A 238 3.24 13.68 -12.26
CA VAL A 238 4.34 14.66 -12.24
C VAL A 238 5.49 14.17 -13.10
#